data_AF-A0A5C8ZRK2-F1
#
_entry.id   AF-A0A5C8ZRK2-F1
#
_cell.length_a   1.000
_cell.length_b   1.000
_cell.length_c   1.000
_cell.angle_alpha   90.00
_cell.angle_beta   90.00
_cell.angle_gamma   90.00
#
_symmetry.space_group_name_H-M   'P 1'
#
loop_
_entity.id
_entity.type
_entity.pdbx_description
1 polymer ?
#
loop_
_entity_poly.entity_id
_entity_poly.type
_entity_poly.pdbx_seq_one_letter_code
_entity_poly.pdbx_strand_id
1 'polypeptide(L)' 'MAVQQNKKTRSRRGMRRSHDSLNGSTLSVDQTSGETHRRHHVSADGFYRGKKVVDTGSDD' A
#
# COMPACT_ATOMS: atom_id res chain seq x y z
N MET A 1 -15.57 29.98 25.80
CA MET A 1 -15.03 28.68 25.33
C MET A 1 -16.18 27.78 24.95
N ALA A 2 -16.13 27.14 23.78
CA ALA A 2 -17.12 26.13 23.41
C ALA A 2 -16.74 24.78 24.00
N VAL A 3 -17.67 24.16 24.73
CA VAL A 3 -17.50 22.82 25.30
C VAL A 3 -18.71 21.96 24.96
N GLN A 4 -18.49 20.66 24.79
CA GLN A 4 -19.61 19.74 24.64
C GLN A 4 -20.37 19.62 25.97
N GLN A 5 -21.70 19.65 25.92
CA GLN A 5 -22.52 19.39 27.11
C GLN A 5 -22.56 17.89 27.46
N ASN A 6 -22.64 17.03 26.45
CA ASN A 6 -22.86 15.59 26.62
C ASN A 6 -21.80 14.75 25.90
N LYS A 7 -21.58 13.52 26.40
CA LYS A 7 -20.71 12.53 25.77
C LYS A 7 -21.33 12.01 24.47
N LYS A 8 -20.55 12.00 23.37
CA LYS A 8 -20.99 11.41 22.10
C LYS A 8 -21.14 9.89 22.22
N THR A 9 -22.19 9.34 21.63
CA THR A 9 -22.46 7.89 21.62
C THR A 9 -21.40 7.12 20.83
N ARG A 10 -21.21 5.83 21.15
CA ARG A 10 -20.27 4.96 20.42
C ARG A 10 -20.62 4.85 18.94
N SER A 11 -21.91 4.79 18.60
CA SER A 11 -22.42 4.76 17.22
C SER A 11 -22.00 6.01 16.43
N ARG A 12 -22.22 7.22 16.97
CA ARG A 12 -21.80 8.47 16.30
C ARG A 12 -20.30 8.57 16.11
N ARG A 13 -19.50 8.08 17.07
CA ARG A 13 -18.04 7.98 16.91
C ARG A 13 -17.67 6.98 15.82
N GLY A 14 -18.33 5.82 15.77
CA GLY A 14 -18.09 4.79 14.76
C GLY A 14 -18.40 5.28 13.34
N MET A 15 -19.55 5.90 13.14
CA MET A 15 -19.93 6.52 11.85
C MET A 15 -18.98 7.63 11.44
N ARG A 16 -18.47 8.43 12.39
CA ARG A 16 -17.47 9.45 12.06
C ARG A 16 -16.16 8.81 11.60
N ARG A 17 -15.75 7.69 12.21
CA ARG A 17 -14.50 6.99 11.90
C ARG A 17 -14.66 5.92 10.80
N SER A 18 -15.83 5.80 10.18
CA SER A 18 -16.08 4.75 9.18
C SER A 18 -15.23 4.93 7.91
N HIS A 19 -14.73 6.14 7.68
CA HIS A 19 -13.88 6.48 6.54
C HIS A 19 -12.39 6.58 6.90
N ASP A 20 -12.01 6.33 8.15
CA ASP A 20 -10.61 6.45 8.63
C ASP A 20 -9.74 5.22 8.28
N SER A 21 -10.16 4.39 7.32
CA SER A 21 -9.42 3.20 6.90
C SER A 21 -8.26 3.56 5.96
N LEU A 22 -7.13 2.87 6.12
CA LEU A 22 -6.02 2.97 5.17
C LEU A 22 -6.26 2.05 3.96
N ASN A 23 -5.89 2.53 2.77
CA ASN A 23 -5.93 1.73 1.54
C ASN A 23 -4.62 0.97 1.37
N GLY A 24 -4.69 -0.31 0.99
CA GLY A 24 -3.53 -1.11 0.62
C GLY A 24 -2.94 -0.71 -0.73
N SER A 25 -1.63 -0.89 -0.91
CA SER A 25 -0.99 -0.69 -2.22
C SER A 25 -1.31 -1.83 -3.17
N THR A 26 -1.51 -1.53 -4.45
CA THR A 26 -1.67 -2.55 -5.49
C THR A 26 -0.33 -3.20 -5.84
N LEU A 27 -0.21 -4.49 -5.52
CA LEU A 27 0.97 -5.30 -5.80
C LEU A 27 0.70 -6.25 -6.98
N SER A 28 1.77 -6.58 -7.70
CA SER A 28 1.81 -7.52 -8.82
C SER A 28 3.05 -8.39 -8.69
N VAL A 29 3.01 -9.57 -9.29
CA VAL A 29 4.16 -10.50 -9.31
C VAL A 29 4.85 -10.34 -10.66
N ASP A 30 6.16 -10.16 -10.66
CA ASP A 30 6.96 -10.13 -11.89
C ASP A 30 7.05 -11.54 -12.48
N GLN A 31 6.93 -11.64 -13.80
CA GLN A 31 6.79 -12.92 -14.49
C GLN A 31 8.09 -13.72 -14.53
N THR A 32 9.24 -13.05 -14.50
CA THR A 32 10.55 -13.70 -14.69
C THR A 32 11.24 -13.97 -13.36
N SER A 33 11.24 -12.98 -12.47
CA SER A 33 11.86 -13.09 -11.13
C SER A 33 10.92 -13.73 -10.09
N GLY A 34 9.60 -13.70 -10.29
CA GLY A 34 8.63 -14.17 -9.30
C GLY A 34 8.48 -13.23 -8.09
N GLU A 35 9.17 -12.09 -8.07
CA GLU A 35 9.10 -11.12 -6.97
C GLU A 35 7.79 -10.34 -6.97
N THR A 36 7.33 -9.97 -5.77
CA THR A 36 6.20 -9.05 -5.62
C THR A 36 6.68 -7.61 -5.69
N HIS A 37 6.16 -6.85 -6.66
CA HIS A 37 6.51 -5.45 -6.87
C HIS A 37 5.24 -4.58 -6.90
N ARG A 38 5.41 -3.26 -6.74
CA ARG A 38 4.31 -2.32 -6.97
C ARG A 38 3.94 -2.32 -8.44
N ARG A 39 2.64 -2.36 -8.74
CA ARG A 39 2.19 -2.33 -10.13
C ARG A 39 2.81 -1.13 -10.88
N HIS A 40 3.29 -1.39 -12.08
CA HIS A 40 3.99 -0.43 -12.96
C HIS A 40 5.33 0.13 -12.44
N HIS A 41 5.89 -0.44 -11.38
CA HIS A 41 7.25 -0.12 -10.93
C HIS A 41 8.20 -1.28 -11.24
N VAL A 42 9.49 -1.00 -11.28
CA VAL A 42 10.56 -2.00 -11.36
C VAL A 42 10.59 -2.81 -10.05
N SER A 43 10.89 -4.11 -10.14
CA SER A 43 11.10 -4.99 -8.98
C SER A 43 12.39 -4.64 -8.24
N ALA A 44 12.61 -5.25 -7.07
CA ALA A 44 13.82 -5.00 -6.28
C ALA A 44 15.07 -5.54 -7.01
N ASP A 45 14.94 -6.68 -7.69
CA ASP A 45 15.98 -7.29 -8.51
C ASP A 45 16.20 -6.60 -9.88
N GLY A 46 15.53 -5.47 -10.11
CA GLY A 46 15.71 -4.67 -11.31
C GLY A 46 14.90 -5.13 -12.53
N PHE A 47 13.91 -6.01 -12.36
CA PHE A 47 13.06 -6.50 -13.44
C PHE A 47 11.80 -5.64 -13.66
N TYR A 48 11.42 -5.45 -14.92
CA TYR A 48 10.14 -4.86 -15.30
C TYR A 48 9.61 -5.53 -16.55
N ARG A 49 8.37 -6.06 -16.47
CA ARG A 49 7.73 -6.80 -17.57
C ARG A 49 8.63 -7.94 -18.09
N GLY A 50 9.27 -8.67 -17.17
CA GLY A 50 10.12 -9.81 -17.47
C GLY A 50 11.49 -9.51 -18.10
N LYS A 51 11.91 -8.24 -18.10
CA LYS A 51 13.24 -7.82 -18.59
C LYS A 51 14.03 -7.20 -17.45
N LYS A 52 15.33 -7.51 -17.33
CA LYS A 52 16.26 -6.80 -16.43
C LYS A 52 16.48 -5.41 -17.01
N VAL A 53 16.01 -4.38 -16.31
CA VAL A 53 16.11 -2.96 -16.71
C VAL A 53 17.17 -2.22 -15.89
N VAL A 54 17.42 -2.68 -14.66
CA VAL A 54 18.47 -2.15 -13.80
C VAL A 54 19.36 -3.31 -13.39
N ASP A 55 20.67 -3.15 -13.60
CA ASP A 55 21.66 -4.05 -13.00
C ASP A 55 21.88 -3.62 -11.55
N THR A 56 21.33 -4.41 -10.63
CA THR A 56 21.38 -4.15 -9.18
C THR A 56 22.56 -4.84 -8.51
N GLY A 57 23.37 -5.62 -9.24
CA GLY A 57 24.50 -6.38 -8.68
C GLY A 57 24.10 -7.44 -7.63
N SER A 58 22.80 -7.75 -7.54
CA SER A 58 22.20 -8.72 -6.61
C SER A 58 21.88 -10.04 -7.33
N ASP A 59 22.74 -10.45 -8.26
CA ASP A 59 22.67 -11.78 -8.88
C ASP A 59 23.55 -12.74 -8.03
N ASP A 60 22.96 -13.30 -6.95
CA ASP A 60 23.48 -14.44 -6.19
C ASP A 60 22.48 -15.62 -6.34
#